data_AF-A0A7C8EJT5-F1
#
_entry.id   AF-A0A7C8EJT5-F1
#
_cell.length_a   1.000
_cell.length_b   1.000
_cell.length_c   1.000
_cell.angle_alpha   90.00
_cell.angle_beta   90.00
_cell.angle_gamma   90.00
#
_symmetry.space_group_name_H-M   'P 1'
#
loop_
_entity.id
_entity.type
_entity.pdbx_description
1 polymer ?
#
loop_
_entity_poly.entity_id
_entity_poly.type
_entity_poly.pdbx_seq_one_letter_code
_entity_poly.pdbx_strand_id
1 'polypeptide(L)'
;MKKKSFYPDYLSEILIVIIICFEMVLIGIYLFPLDIGREIDFLTPYRPRPEWYFNWIFELLKYFPGDLMIFGAIIIPLSFALIVLFIPYIDQKIGRTKTLWLGFTLLFIFLLLTVFGMI
;
A
#
# COMPACT_ATOMS: atom_id res chain seq x y z
N MET A 1 33.72 4.07 -7.78
CA MET A 1 32.55 3.79 -8.65
C MET A 1 32.53 4.79 -9.79
N LYS A 2 32.47 4.38 -11.06
CA LYS A 2 32.38 5.31 -12.18
C LYS A 2 31.03 6.05 -12.11
N LYS A 3 31.04 7.37 -12.20
CA LYS A 3 29.83 8.20 -12.21
C LYS A 3 29.14 8.02 -13.56
N LYS A 4 27.97 7.36 -13.58
CA LYS A 4 27.12 7.24 -14.77
C LYS A 4 26.47 8.60 -15.07
N SER A 5 26.33 8.93 -16.34
CA SER A 5 25.57 10.12 -16.75
C SER A 5 24.08 9.80 -16.72
N PHE A 6 23.23 10.81 -16.48
CA PHE A 6 21.78 10.63 -16.58
C PHE A 6 21.39 10.15 -17.98
N TYR A 7 21.93 10.81 -19.00
CA TYR A 7 21.81 10.40 -20.40
C TYR A 7 23.19 10.05 -20.96
N PRO A 8 23.36 8.92 -21.67
CA PRO A 8 22.33 7.93 -22.03
C PRO A 8 22.13 6.81 -21.00
N ASP A 9 23.06 6.65 -20.06
CA ASP A 9 23.17 5.44 -19.22
C ASP A 9 21.91 5.19 -18.36
N TYR A 10 21.61 6.08 -17.41
CA TYR A 10 20.46 5.88 -16.50
C TYR A 10 19.12 5.90 -17.24
N LEU A 11 18.98 6.76 -18.25
CA LEU A 11 17.75 6.80 -19.03
C LEU A 11 17.45 5.45 -19.68
N SER A 12 18.46 4.79 -20.27
CA SER A 12 18.29 3.47 -20.88
C SER A 12 17.89 2.40 -19.87
N GLU A 13 18.49 2.41 -18.67
CA GLU A 13 18.15 1.49 -17.59
C GLU A 13 16.71 1.70 -17.10
N ILE A 14 16.30 2.95 -16.90
CA ILE A 14 14.93 3.30 -16.47
C ILE A 14 13.92 2.84 -17.52
N LEU A 15 14.18 3.09 -18.81
CA LEU A 15 13.27 2.67 -19.89
C LEU A 15 13.12 1.15 -19.95
N ILE A 16 14.21 0.39 -19.80
CA ILE A 16 14.17 -1.07 -19.77
C ILE A 16 13.32 -1.56 -18.58
N VAL A 17 13.52 -0.99 -17.39
CA VAL A 17 12.72 -1.36 -16.20
C VAL A 17 11.24 -1.03 -16.41
N ILE A 18 10.91 0.13 -16.98
CA ILE A 18 9.53 0.50 -17.29
C ILE A 18 8.90 -0.48 -18.27
N ILE A 19 9.60 -0.84 -19.35
CA ILE A 19 9.10 -1.80 -20.35
C ILE A 19 8.85 -3.16 -19.69
N ILE A 20 9.78 -3.66 -18.88
CA ILE A 20 9.64 -4.94 -18.17
C ILE A 20 8.44 -4.88 -17.21
N CYS A 21 8.32 -3.82 -16.40
CA CYS A 21 7.19 -3.66 -15.49
C CYS A 21 5.86 -3.62 -16.24
N PHE A 22 5.81 -2.92 -17.38
CA PHE A 22 4.61 -2.84 -18.21
C PHE A 22 4.22 -4.21 -18.80
N GLU A 23 5.18 -4.94 -19.37
CA GLU A 23 4.96 -6.29 -19.90
C GLU A 23 4.50 -7.26 -18.80
N MET A 24 5.09 -7.21 -17.59
CA MET A 24 4.64 -8.03 -16.46
C MET A 24 3.18 -7.77 -16.10
N VAL A 25 2.73 -6.50 -16.16
CA VAL A 25 1.32 -6.15 -15.91
C VAL A 25 0.41 -6.71 -17.01
N LEU A 26 0.80 -6.59 -18.29
CA LEU A 26 0.03 -7.14 -19.41
C LEU A 26 -0.11 -8.66 -19.32
N ILE A 27 0.99 -9.35 -19.04
CA ILE A 27 1.00 -10.81 -18.80
C ILE A 27 0.11 -11.15 -17.61
N GLY A 28 0.17 -10.36 -16.53
CA GLY A 28 -0.68 -10.52 -15.36
C GLY A 28 -2.18 -10.43 -15.70
N ILE A 29 -2.59 -9.44 -16.48
CA ILE A 29 -3.98 -9.27 -16.92
C ILE A 29 -4.41 -10.44 -17.82
N TYR A 30 -3.52 -10.90 -18.72
CA TYR A 30 -3.82 -12.01 -19.63
C TYR A 30 -4.00 -13.34 -18.88
N LEU A 31 -3.14 -13.62 -17.89
CA LEU A 31 -3.19 -14.85 -17.10
C LEU A 31 -4.28 -14.84 -16.03
N PHE A 32 -4.60 -13.66 -15.48
CA PHE A 32 -5.58 -13.47 -14.43
C PHE A 32 -6.57 -12.38 -14.85
N PRO A 33 -7.55 -12.71 -15.73
CA PRO A 33 -8.54 -11.73 -16.18
C PRO A 33 -9.32 -11.22 -14.97
N LEU A 34 -9.33 -9.91 -14.79
CA LEU A 34 -10.05 -9.25 -13.72
C LEU A 34 -11.53 -9.16 -14.09
N ASP A 35 -12.41 -9.59 -13.18
CA ASP A 35 -13.84 -9.33 -13.31
C ASP A 35 -14.07 -7.82 -13.23
N ILE A 36 -14.65 -7.25 -14.29
CA ILE A 36 -15.24 -5.90 -14.26
C ILE A 36 -16.36 -6.02 -13.23
N GLY A 37 -16.22 -5.34 -12.09
CA GLY A 37 -17.04 -5.57 -10.89
C GLY A 37 -18.56 -5.67 -11.15
N ARG A 38 -19.28 -6.20 -10.17
CA ARG A 38 -20.72 -6.49 -10.30
C ARG A 38 -21.51 -5.29 -10.85
N GLU A 39 -22.35 -5.53 -11.86
CA GLU A 39 -23.34 -4.56 -12.33
C GLU A 39 -24.24 -4.10 -11.17
N ILE A 40 -24.53 -2.80 -11.15
CA ILE A 40 -25.31 -2.17 -10.09
C ILE A 40 -26.76 -2.63 -10.20
N ASP A 41 -27.22 -3.41 -9.22
CA ASP A 41 -28.60 -3.88 -9.11
C ASP A 41 -29.24 -3.34 -7.82
N PHE A 42 -30.17 -2.41 -7.97
CA PHE A 42 -30.87 -1.74 -6.86
C PHE A 42 -31.86 -2.65 -6.11
N LEU A 43 -32.22 -3.81 -6.66
CA LEU A 43 -33.17 -4.74 -6.04
C LEU A 43 -32.49 -5.75 -5.12
N THR A 44 -31.16 -5.84 -5.16
CA THR A 44 -30.40 -6.81 -4.35
C THR A 44 -29.58 -6.12 -3.27
N PRO A 45 -29.54 -6.69 -2.05
CA PRO A 45 -28.65 -6.19 -1.01
C PRO A 45 -27.19 -6.36 -1.43
N TYR A 46 -26.49 -5.24 -1.57
CA TYR A 46 -25.08 -5.20 -1.92
C TYR A 46 -24.20 -5.22 -0.66
N ARG A 47 -23.20 -6.11 -0.63
CA ARG A 47 -22.13 -6.08 0.37
C ARG A 47 -20.90 -5.44 -0.29
N PRO A 48 -20.55 -4.19 0.04
CA PRO A 48 -19.38 -3.55 -0.52
C PRO A 48 -18.13 -4.34 -0.12
N ARG A 49 -17.39 -4.81 -1.12
CA ARG A 49 -16.04 -5.34 -0.91
C ARG A 49 -15.06 -4.19 -1.14
N PRO A 50 -14.18 -3.89 -0.19
CA PRO A 50 -13.15 -2.89 -0.40
C PRO A 50 -12.14 -3.35 -1.44
N GLU A 51 -11.50 -2.39 -2.10
CA GLU A 51 -10.32 -2.66 -2.92
C GLU A 51 -9.13 -3.06 -2.04
N TRP A 52 -8.24 -3.89 -2.59
CA TRP A 52 -7.15 -4.54 -1.84
C TRP A 52 -6.24 -3.57 -1.06
N TYR A 53 -6.05 -2.35 -1.57
CA TYR A 53 -5.24 -1.31 -0.93
C TYR A 53 -5.94 -0.65 0.27
N PHE A 54 -7.24 -0.83 0.44
CA PHE A 54 -8.02 -0.37 1.60
C PHE A 54 -8.31 -1.46 2.63
N ASN A 55 -8.03 -2.73 2.32
CA ASN A 55 -8.32 -3.86 3.20
C ASN A 55 -7.82 -3.68 4.63
N TRP A 56 -6.61 -3.13 4.81
CA TRP A 56 -6.03 -2.91 6.13
C TRP A 56 -6.81 -1.90 6.99
N ILE A 57 -7.45 -0.89 6.36
CA ILE A 57 -8.29 0.09 7.06
C ILE A 57 -9.62 -0.57 7.42
N PHE A 58 -10.24 -1.29 6.49
CA PHE A 58 -11.50 -1.99 6.75
C PHE A 58 -11.36 -3.05 7.83
N GLU A 59 -10.24 -3.77 7.85
CA GLU A 59 -9.92 -4.71 8.93
C GLU A 59 -9.77 -3.98 10.26
N LEU A 60 -9.06 -2.84 10.27
CA LEU A 60 -8.91 -2.02 11.45
C LEU A 60 -10.28 -1.55 12.00
N LEU A 61 -11.20 -1.14 11.13
CA LEU A 61 -12.55 -0.68 11.51
C LEU A 61 -13.38 -1.74 12.24
N LYS A 62 -13.13 -3.03 12.01
CA LYS A 62 -13.80 -4.12 12.75
C LYS A 62 -13.53 -4.04 14.25
N TYR A 63 -12.39 -3.48 14.67
CA TYR A 63 -12.01 -3.36 16.08
C TYR A 63 -12.52 -2.08 16.76
N PHE A 64 -13.09 -1.13 16.02
CA PHE A 64 -13.53 0.17 16.54
C PHE A 64 -15.04 0.42 16.30
N PRO A 65 -15.95 -0.17 17.10
CA PRO A 65 -17.38 0.05 16.97
C PRO A 65 -17.82 1.41 17.54
N GLY A 66 -18.91 1.96 16.99
CA GLY A 66 -19.56 3.17 17.49
C GLY A 66 -18.70 4.43 17.33
N ASP A 67 -18.67 5.28 18.36
CA ASP A 67 -17.96 6.57 18.33
C ASP A 67 -16.44 6.43 18.17
N LEU A 68 -15.89 5.26 18.45
CA LEU A 68 -14.46 4.97 18.28
C LEU A 68 -14.07 4.78 16.81
N MET A 69 -15.02 4.69 15.89
CA MET A 69 -14.76 4.49 14.46
C MET A 69 -13.82 5.56 13.87
N ILE A 70 -13.87 6.79 14.39
CA ILE A 70 -12.98 7.89 13.97
C ILE A 70 -11.49 7.53 14.16
N PHE A 71 -11.18 6.75 15.20
CA PHE A 71 -9.80 6.32 15.45
C PHE A 71 -9.31 5.35 14.37
N GLY A 72 -10.11 4.35 14.02
CA GLY A 72 -9.79 3.39 12.97
C GLY A 72 -9.83 3.98 11.56
N ALA A 73 -10.77 4.89 11.29
CA ALA A 73 -10.98 5.46 9.96
C ALA A 73 -9.97 6.56 9.60
N ILE A 74 -9.60 7.40 10.58
CA ILE A 74 -8.87 8.65 10.32
C ILE A 74 -7.59 8.72 11.13
N ILE A 75 -7.67 8.62 12.46
CA ILE A 75 -6.53 8.95 13.33
C ILE A 75 -5.38 7.99 13.13
N ILE A 76 -5.64 6.68 13.11
CA ILE A 76 -4.58 5.67 12.93
C ILE A 76 -3.97 5.75 11.52
N PRO A 77 -4.77 5.75 10.41
CA PRO A 77 -4.20 5.90 9.08
C PRO A 77 -3.42 7.20 8.87
N LEU A 78 -3.93 8.32 9.38
CA LEU A 78 -3.25 9.60 9.31
C LEU A 78 -1.93 9.57 10.10
N SER A 79 -1.95 8.99 11.30
CA SER A 79 -0.74 8.84 12.12
C SER A 79 0.29 7.95 11.44
N PHE A 80 -0.13 6.85 10.80
CA PHE A 80 0.74 6.00 9.99
C PHE A 80 1.40 6.80 8.85
N ALA A 81 0.62 7.56 8.09
CA ALA A 81 1.12 8.40 7.01
C ALA A 81 2.09 9.49 7.51
N LEU A 82 1.77 10.13 8.64
CA LEU A 82 2.64 11.14 9.26
C LEU A 82 3.96 10.52 9.74
N ILE A 83 3.93 9.34 10.37
CA ILE A 83 5.17 8.65 10.79
C ILE A 83 6.07 8.39 9.58
N VAL A 84 5.50 7.89 8.48
CA VAL A 84 6.24 7.65 7.22
C VAL A 84 6.79 8.96 6.64
N LEU A 85 5.98 10.01 6.59
CA LEU A 85 6.38 11.33 6.11
C LEU A 85 7.54 11.92 6.94
N PHE A 86 7.50 11.74 8.26
CA PHE A 86 8.49 12.26 9.19
C PHE A 86 9.66 11.30 9.48
N ILE A 87 9.78 10.17 8.76
CA ILE A 87 10.94 9.28 8.81
C ILE A 87 12.29 10.02 8.82
N PRO A 88 12.57 11.00 7.94
CA PRO A 88 13.89 11.64 7.94
C PRO A 88 14.22 12.37 9.25
N TYR A 89 13.22 12.93 9.93
CA TYR A 89 13.40 13.59 11.23
C TYR A 89 13.50 12.59 12.38
N ILE A 90 12.72 11.52 12.31
CA ILE A 90 12.80 10.40 13.26
C ILE A 90 14.18 9.77 13.19
N ASP A 91 14.71 9.55 11.98
CA ASP A 91 16.01 8.94 11.73
C ASP A 91 17.16 9.65 12.44
N GLN A 92 17.15 10.98 12.39
CA GLN A 92 18.13 11.82 13.06
C GLN A 92 18.10 11.66 14.59
N LYS A 93 16.96 11.31 15.18
CA LYS A 93 16.80 11.21 16.65
C LYS A 93 17.05 9.81 17.20
N ILE A 94 16.53 8.78 16.55
CA ILE A 94 16.60 7.40 17.06
C ILE A 94 17.73 6.57 16.45
N GLY A 95 18.30 7.04 15.32
CA GLY A 95 19.38 6.38 14.59
C GLY A 95 18.89 5.34 13.58
N ARG A 96 19.68 5.19 12.50
CA ARG A 96 19.30 4.43 11.29
C ARG A 96 18.77 3.03 11.52
N THR A 97 19.41 2.26 12.40
CA THR A 97 18.98 0.88 12.67
C THR A 97 17.59 0.82 13.30
N LYS A 98 17.27 1.71 14.24
CA LYS A 98 15.95 1.76 14.89
C LYS A 98 14.87 2.25 13.93
N THR A 99 15.18 3.22 13.07
CA THR A 99 14.26 3.69 12.02
C THR A 99 13.92 2.59 11.03
N LEU A 100 14.91 1.77 10.65
CA LEU A 100 14.68 0.62 9.79
C LEU A 100 13.74 -0.40 10.45
N TRP A 101 13.98 -0.75 11.73
CA TRP A 101 13.09 -1.64 12.47
C TRP A 101 11.67 -1.09 12.60
N LEU A 102 11.53 0.23 12.84
CA LEU A 102 10.22 0.90 12.84
C LEU A 102 9.53 0.75 11.47
N GLY A 103 10.24 1.04 10.38
CA GLY A 103 9.72 0.88 9.02
C GLY A 103 9.29 -0.55 8.71
N PHE A 104 10.12 -1.54 9.03
CA PHE A 104 9.77 -2.96 8.85
C PHE A 104 8.57 -3.37 9.69
N THR A 105 8.47 -2.90 10.93
CA THR A 105 7.33 -3.19 11.80
C THR A 105 6.04 -2.59 11.25
N LEU A 106 6.08 -1.35 10.78
CA LEU A 106 4.95 -0.68 10.15
C LEU A 106 4.50 -1.39 8.87
N LEU A 107 5.45 -1.76 8.01
CA LEU A 107 5.15 -2.53 6.80
C LEU A 107 4.58 -3.91 7.13
N PHE A 108 5.12 -4.58 8.15
CA PHE A 108 4.63 -5.88 8.58
C PHE A 108 3.20 -5.81 9.11
N ILE A 109 2.89 -4.81 9.95
CA ILE A 109 1.51 -4.57 10.45
C ILE A 109 0.56 -4.26 9.28
N PHE A 110 0.98 -3.39 8.36
CA PHE A 110 0.21 -3.07 7.17
C PHE A 110 -0.13 -4.34 6.36
N LEU A 111 0.88 -5.17 6.06
CA LEU A 111 0.70 -6.41 5.32
C LEU A 111 -0.18 -7.41 6.07
N LEU A 112 0.02 -7.57 7.38
CA LEU A 112 -0.84 -8.43 8.20
C LEU A 112 -2.30 -8.00 8.10
N LEU A 113 -2.60 -6.73 8.35
CA LEU A 113 -3.96 -6.21 8.27
C LEU A 113 -4.54 -6.33 6.86
N THR A 114 -3.76 -6.13 5.81
CA THR A 114 -4.20 -6.35 4.42
C THR A 114 -4.58 -7.81 4.18
N VAL A 115 -3.75 -8.77 4.63
CA VAL A 115 -4.02 -10.21 4.46
C VAL A 115 -5.22 -10.64 5.27
N PHE A 116 -5.35 -10.20 6.52
CA PHE A 116 -6.54 -10.47 7.34
C PHE A 116 -7.81 -9.86 6.73
N GLY A 117 -7.73 -8.65 6.15
CA GLY A 117 -8.85 -8.03 5.46
C GLY A 117 -9.25 -8.71 4.14
N MET A 118 -8.41 -9.60 3.59
CA MET A 118 -8.75 -10.43 2.41
C MET A 118 -9.53 -11.70 2.78
N ILE A 119 -9.43 -12.16 4.03
CA ILE A 119 -10.03 -13.40 4.54
C ILE A 119 -11.43 -13.11 5.10
#